data_AF-A0AAW2YDI8-F1
#
_entry.id   AF-A0AAW2YDI8-F1
#
_cell.length_a   1.000
_cell.length_b   1.000
_cell.length_c   1.000
_cell.angle_alpha   90.00
_cell.angle_beta   90.00
_cell.angle_gamma   90.00
#
_symmetry.space_group_name_H-M   'P 1'
#
loop_
_entity.id
_entity.type
_entity.pdbx_description
1 polymer ?
#
loop_
_entity_poly.entity_id
_entity_poly.type
_entity_poly.pdbx_seq_one_letter_code
_entity_poly.pdbx_strand_id
1 'polypeptide(L)'
;MASIATFAAAHPTAVKGLAGSSLAGTKLHLKPSRVSSKPSNCRAGAVVAKQQRLDFIGNTTGQWDLYGSDAPSPYNSLQSKFFETFAAPFTKRGLLLKFLILGGGSTLAYVSSQATGDVLPIVKGPQLPPKPGPRGKI
;
A
#
# COMPACT_ATOMS: atom_id res chain seq x y z
N MET A 1 5.93 -47.08 -7.02
CA MET A 1 4.88 -47.12 -6.00
C MET A 1 5.35 -46.38 -4.77
N ALA A 2 4.45 -45.56 -4.18
CA ALA A 2 4.51 -44.82 -2.91
C ALA A 2 5.56 -43.70 -2.75
N SER A 3 5.09 -42.45 -2.56
CA SER A 3 5.39 -41.69 -1.33
C SER A 3 4.47 -40.46 -1.15
N ILE A 4 3.50 -40.63 -0.25
CA ILE A 4 2.95 -39.73 0.79
C ILE A 4 3.04 -38.21 0.56
N ALA A 5 1.90 -37.58 0.29
CA ALA A 5 1.69 -36.14 0.43
C ALA A 5 1.23 -35.81 1.86
N THR A 6 2.06 -35.08 2.61
CA THR A 6 1.70 -34.51 3.92
C THR A 6 0.92 -33.21 3.70
N PHE A 7 -0.38 -33.21 4.01
CA PHE A 7 -1.17 -31.99 4.09
C PHE A 7 -0.99 -31.35 5.47
N ALA A 8 -0.42 -30.14 5.50
CA ALA A 8 -0.37 -29.31 6.69
C ALA A 8 -1.74 -28.65 6.93
N ALA A 9 -2.43 -29.05 8.00
CA ALA A 9 -3.64 -28.41 8.47
C ALA A 9 -3.31 -27.04 9.10
N ALA A 10 -3.70 -25.95 8.44
CA ALA A 10 -3.67 -24.62 9.04
C ALA A 10 -4.85 -24.49 10.03
N HIS A 11 -4.55 -24.36 11.31
CA HIS A 11 -5.56 -24.04 12.32
C HIS A 11 -6.04 -22.59 12.15
N PRO A 12 -7.36 -22.31 12.18
CA PRO A 12 -7.83 -20.93 12.25
C PRO A 12 -7.54 -20.38 13.64
N THR A 13 -6.64 -19.40 13.73
CA THR A 13 -6.45 -18.60 14.93
C THR A 13 -7.72 -17.76 15.16
N ALA A 14 -8.45 -18.07 16.21
CA ALA A 14 -9.58 -17.29 16.67
C ALA A 14 -9.11 -15.88 17.06
N VAL A 15 -9.27 -14.90 16.17
CA VAL A 15 -8.98 -13.50 16.47
C VAL A 15 -10.05 -13.00 17.44
N LYS A 16 -9.67 -12.93 18.71
CA LYS A 16 -10.51 -12.50 19.82
C LYS A 16 -10.69 -10.97 19.73
N GLY A 17 -11.77 -10.55 19.07
CA GLY A 17 -12.48 -9.28 19.27
C GLY A 17 -11.66 -7.98 19.29
N LEU A 18 -11.53 -7.32 18.14
CA LEU A 18 -11.18 -5.91 18.08
C LEU A 18 -12.45 -5.06 18.29
N ALA A 19 -12.98 -5.06 19.51
CA ALA A 19 -14.13 -4.24 19.88
C ALA A 19 -13.78 -3.38 21.10
N GLY A 20 -13.45 -2.12 20.86
CA GLY A 20 -13.26 -1.14 21.92
C GLY A 20 -12.38 0.03 21.53
N SER A 21 -12.82 0.89 20.61
CA SER A 21 -12.22 2.22 20.44
C SER A 21 -12.52 3.05 21.70
N SER A 22 -11.48 3.45 22.43
CA SER A 22 -11.56 4.34 23.59
C SER A 22 -10.70 5.57 23.33
N LEU A 23 -11.33 6.74 23.21
CA LEU A 23 -10.66 8.03 23.32
C LEU A 23 -10.78 8.42 24.80
N ALA A 24 -9.67 8.42 25.53
CA ALA A 24 -9.55 8.83 26.94
C ALA A 24 -10.08 7.88 28.05
N GLY A 25 -10.04 6.56 27.85
CA GLY A 25 -10.03 5.59 28.96
C GLY A 25 -11.33 5.40 29.76
N THR A 26 -12.41 6.11 29.41
CA THR A 26 -13.73 5.94 30.03
C THR A 26 -14.57 4.99 29.20
N LYS A 27 -14.96 3.83 29.77
CA LYS A 27 -15.87 2.89 29.10
C LYS A 27 -17.29 3.45 29.11
N LEU A 28 -17.79 3.89 27.95
CA LEU A 28 -19.18 4.30 27.80
C LEU A 28 -20.07 3.05 27.79
N HIS A 29 -20.98 2.95 28.77
CA HIS A 29 -21.96 1.87 28.87
C HIS A 29 -23.07 2.08 27.83
N LEU A 30 -22.83 1.60 26.61
CA LEU A 30 -23.86 1.57 25.56
C LEU A 30 -24.87 0.47 25.89
N LYS A 31 -26.04 0.87 26.38
CA LYS A 31 -27.18 -0.04 26.53
C LYS A 31 -27.63 -0.45 25.12
N PRO A 32 -27.53 -1.73 24.73
CA PRO A 32 -27.97 -2.16 23.40
C PRO A 32 -29.49 -2.02 23.34
N SER A 33 -29.97 -1.03 22.59
CA SER A 33 -31.40 -0.89 22.28
C SER A 33 -31.79 -2.05 21.37
N ARG A 34 -32.56 -3.00 21.89
CA ARG A 34 -33.19 -4.05 21.08
C ARG A 34 -34.34 -3.41 20.30
N VAL A 35 -34.02 -2.84 19.13
CA VAL A 35 -35.05 -2.49 18.15
C VAL A 35 -35.50 -3.80 17.52
N SER A 36 -36.62 -4.33 17.99
CA SER A 36 -37.36 -5.39 17.32
C SER A 36 -37.97 -4.80 16.04
N SER A 37 -37.33 -5.04 14.90
CA SER A 37 -37.99 -4.84 13.61
C SER A 37 -39.06 -5.92 13.46
N LYS A 38 -40.33 -5.53 13.59
CA LYS A 38 -41.44 -6.40 13.20
C LYS A 38 -41.30 -6.65 11.69
N PRO A 39 -41.27 -7.91 11.21
CA PRO A 39 -41.32 -8.16 9.78
C PRO A 39 -42.72 -7.78 9.28
N SER A 40 -42.83 -6.68 8.53
CA SER A 40 -44.03 -6.46 7.71
C SER A 40 -43.98 -7.46 6.57
N ASN A 41 -44.97 -8.33 6.49
CA ASN A 41 -45.11 -9.31 5.41
C ASN A 41 -45.29 -8.59 4.05
N CYS A 42 -44.20 -8.20 3.42
CA CYS A 42 -44.18 -7.87 2.00
C CYS A 42 -44.19 -9.19 1.24
N ARG A 43 -45.31 -9.53 0.60
CA ARG A 43 -45.33 -10.54 -0.47
C ARG A 43 -44.52 -10.01 -1.64
N ALA A 44 -43.20 -10.16 -1.58
CA ALA A 44 -42.33 -10.03 -2.73
C ALA A 44 -42.36 -11.37 -3.46
N GLY A 45 -42.83 -11.37 -4.70
CA GLY A 45 -42.77 -12.53 -5.58
C GLY A 45 -41.34 -13.08 -5.60
N ALA A 46 -41.20 -14.36 -5.29
CA ALA A 46 -39.93 -15.06 -5.34
C ALA A 46 -39.49 -15.17 -6.81
N VAL A 47 -38.81 -14.16 -7.31
CA VAL A 47 -37.92 -14.33 -8.45
C VAL A 47 -36.78 -15.18 -7.91
N VAL A 48 -36.71 -16.43 -8.36
CA VAL A 48 -35.57 -17.31 -8.13
C VAL A 48 -34.37 -16.65 -8.81
N ALA A 49 -33.69 -15.77 -8.08
CA ALA A 49 -32.36 -15.37 -8.44
C ALA A 49 -31.51 -16.64 -8.37
N LYS A 50 -31.08 -17.12 -9.54
CA LYS A 50 -30.03 -18.14 -9.65
C LYS A 50 -28.70 -17.51 -9.22
N GLN A 51 -28.63 -16.98 -7.99
CA GLN A 51 -27.38 -16.57 -7.37
C GLN A 51 -26.81 -17.78 -6.68
N GLN A 52 -26.00 -18.45 -7.50
CA GLN A 52 -25.21 -19.60 -7.18
C GLN A 52 -24.41 -19.34 -5.91
N ARG A 53 -24.82 -20.03 -4.84
CA ARG A 53 -24.00 -20.83 -3.92
C ARG A 53 -22.90 -20.06 -3.16
N LEU A 54 -22.74 -20.44 -1.90
CA LEU A 54 -21.67 -20.03 -0.95
C LEU A 54 -20.23 -20.19 -1.50
N ASP A 55 -20.06 -20.73 -2.70
CA ASP A 55 -18.78 -20.97 -3.37
C ASP A 55 -18.32 -19.79 -4.26
N PHE A 56 -19.22 -18.86 -4.65
CA PHE A 56 -18.90 -17.71 -5.51
C PHE A 56 -18.85 -16.40 -4.72
N ILE A 57 -17.92 -16.33 -3.78
CA ILE A 57 -17.72 -15.18 -2.88
C ILE A 57 -17.32 -13.92 -3.68
N GLY A 58 -16.36 -14.01 -4.60
CA GLY A 58 -15.85 -12.84 -5.33
C GLY A 58 -16.92 -12.08 -6.13
N ASN A 59 -17.87 -12.81 -6.73
CA ASN A 59 -18.97 -12.21 -7.48
C ASN A 59 -20.01 -11.53 -6.55
N THR A 60 -20.17 -12.07 -5.34
CA THR A 60 -21.14 -11.61 -4.35
C THR A 60 -20.58 -10.47 -3.48
N THR A 61 -19.27 -10.43 -3.24
CA THR A 61 -18.58 -9.38 -2.46
C THR A 61 -18.18 -8.18 -3.31
N GLY A 62 -18.59 -8.13 -4.58
CA GLY A 62 -18.31 -6.98 -5.44
C GLY A 62 -16.86 -6.92 -5.92
N GLN A 63 -16.15 -8.05 -6.01
CA GLN A 63 -14.77 -8.10 -6.52
C GLN A 63 -14.75 -8.05 -8.06
N TRP A 64 -15.32 -6.98 -8.61
CA TRP A 64 -15.33 -6.70 -10.03
C TRP A 64 -14.24 -5.67 -10.34
N ASP A 65 -13.36 -5.97 -11.28
CA ASP A 65 -12.50 -4.97 -11.88
C ASP A 65 -13.30 -4.23 -12.96
N LEU A 66 -13.87 -3.08 -12.59
CA LEU A 66 -14.73 -2.28 -13.47
C LEU A 66 -13.99 -1.66 -14.66
N TYR A 67 -12.65 -1.62 -14.60
CA TYR A 67 -11.81 -0.94 -15.57
C TYR A 67 -10.73 -1.85 -16.18
N GLY A 68 -10.59 -3.08 -15.70
CA GLY A 68 -9.74 -4.10 -16.29
C GLY A 68 -10.19 -4.43 -17.70
N SER A 69 -9.25 -4.40 -18.64
CA SER A 69 -9.47 -4.81 -20.02
C SER A 69 -8.45 -5.88 -20.38
N ASP A 70 -8.93 -7.03 -20.84
CA ASP A 70 -8.09 -8.14 -21.31
C ASP A 70 -7.54 -7.92 -22.74
N ALA A 71 -7.52 -6.66 -23.19
CA ALA A 71 -6.96 -6.31 -24.48
C ALA A 71 -5.45 -6.65 -24.53
N PRO A 72 -4.96 -7.14 -25.68
CA PRO A 72 -3.53 -7.40 -25.85
C PRO A 72 -2.71 -6.11 -25.74
N SER A 73 -1.40 -6.26 -25.53
CA SER A 73 -0.47 -5.12 -25.39
C SER A 73 -0.69 -4.08 -26.49
N PRO A 74 -0.97 -2.81 -26.12
CA PRO A 74 -1.21 -1.75 -27.10
C PRO A 74 0.09 -1.30 -27.79
N TYR A 75 1.25 -1.75 -27.31
CA TYR A 75 2.56 -1.35 -27.80
C TYR A 75 3.08 -2.26 -28.92
N ASN A 76 3.93 -1.71 -29.79
CA ASN A 76 4.63 -2.46 -30.81
C ASN A 76 5.53 -3.54 -30.18
N SER A 77 5.60 -4.71 -30.78
CA SER A 77 6.36 -5.87 -30.28
C SER A 77 7.85 -5.56 -30.08
N LEU A 78 8.45 -4.76 -30.98
CA LEU A 78 9.84 -4.33 -30.85
C LEU A 78 10.07 -3.44 -29.62
N GLN A 79 9.14 -2.51 -29.37
CA GLN A 79 9.18 -1.64 -28.20
C GLN A 79 9.03 -2.45 -26.90
N SER A 80 8.10 -3.41 -26.88
CA SER A 80 7.92 -4.30 -25.73
C SER A 80 9.19 -5.11 -25.44
N LYS A 81 9.85 -5.65 -26.47
CA LYS A 81 11.09 -6.43 -26.32
C LYS A 81 12.27 -5.60 -25.84
N PHE A 82 12.35 -4.34 -26.26
CA PHE A 82 13.34 -3.40 -25.76
C PHE A 82 13.20 -3.22 -24.24
N PHE A 83 12.02 -2.83 -23.75
CA PHE A 83 11.81 -2.60 -22.32
C PHE A 83 11.91 -3.88 -21.50
N GLU A 84 11.45 -5.01 -22.03
CA GLU A 84 11.61 -6.31 -21.38
C GLU A 84 13.10 -6.60 -21.09
N THR A 85 13.97 -6.33 -22.06
CA THR A 85 15.41 -6.63 -21.94
C THR A 85 16.14 -5.62 -21.04
N PHE A 86 15.91 -4.32 -21.25
CA PHE A 86 16.66 -3.28 -20.53
C PHE A 86 16.14 -3.02 -19.11
N ALA A 87 14.84 -3.24 -18.87
CA ALA A 87 14.29 -3.10 -17.53
C ALA A 87 14.48 -4.37 -16.68
N ALA A 88 14.79 -5.54 -17.29
CA ALA A 88 14.96 -6.81 -16.58
C ALA A 88 15.85 -6.73 -15.33
N PRO A 89 17.03 -6.08 -15.35
CA PRO A 89 17.89 -5.99 -14.16
C PRO A 89 17.23 -5.25 -12.98
N PHE A 90 16.30 -4.34 -13.26
CA PHE A 90 15.60 -3.53 -12.27
C PHE A 90 14.28 -4.12 -11.79
N THR A 91 13.83 -5.27 -12.33
CA THR A 91 12.54 -5.89 -11.95
C THR A 91 12.55 -6.54 -10.57
N LYS A 92 13.72 -6.97 -10.09
CA LYS A 92 13.84 -7.62 -8.78
C LYS A 92 13.80 -6.56 -7.68
N ARG A 93 12.66 -6.44 -6.99
CA ARG A 93 12.40 -5.45 -5.92
C ARG A 93 13.56 -5.30 -4.92
N GLY A 94 14.16 -6.41 -4.48
CA GLY A 94 15.28 -6.40 -3.55
C GLY A 94 16.58 -5.82 -4.13
N LEU A 95 16.89 -6.11 -5.41
CA LEU A 95 18.04 -5.54 -6.10
C LEU A 95 17.81 -4.07 -6.44
N LEU A 96 16.59 -3.72 -6.88
CA LEU A 96 16.20 -2.35 -7.20
C LEU A 96 16.34 -1.43 -5.98
N LEU A 97 15.85 -1.86 -4.81
CA LEU A 97 15.95 -1.06 -3.58
C LEU A 97 17.40 -0.83 -3.18
N LYS A 98 18.24 -1.87 -3.24
CA LYS A 98 19.68 -1.77 -2.91
C LYS A 98 20.39 -0.84 -3.89
N PHE A 99 20.12 -0.97 -5.18
CA PHE A 99 20.66 -0.10 -6.22
C PHE A 99 20.25 1.36 -5.99
N LEU A 100 18.98 1.62 -5.66
CA LEU A 100 18.50 2.99 -5.44
C LEU A 100 19.11 3.63 -4.20
N ILE A 101 19.18 2.91 -3.08
CA ILE A 101 19.77 3.46 -1.86
C ILE A 101 21.27 3.66 -2.01
N LEU A 102 21.99 2.66 -2.53
CA LEU A 102 23.44 2.73 -2.64
C LEU A 102 23.88 3.67 -3.76
N GLY A 103 23.31 3.50 -4.96
CA GLY A 103 23.62 4.33 -6.12
C GLY A 103 23.05 5.74 -5.99
N GLY A 104 21.78 5.88 -5.63
CA GLY A 104 21.16 7.19 -5.42
C GLY A 104 21.76 7.95 -4.24
N GLY A 105 22.00 7.27 -3.12
CA GLY A 105 22.63 7.87 -1.95
C GLY A 105 24.07 8.32 -2.20
N SER A 106 24.89 7.49 -2.87
CA SER A 106 26.25 7.88 -3.26
C SER A 106 26.27 9.02 -4.28
N THR A 107 25.37 9.02 -5.26
CA THR A 107 25.26 10.12 -6.23
C THR A 107 24.88 11.43 -5.54
N LEU A 108 23.90 11.39 -4.63
CA LEU A 108 23.49 12.57 -3.87
C LEU A 108 24.65 13.11 -3.03
N ALA A 109 25.37 12.23 -2.32
CA ALA A 109 26.53 12.62 -1.54
C ALA A 109 27.62 13.24 -2.43
N TYR A 110 27.94 12.61 -3.55
CA TYR A 110 28.96 13.10 -4.49
C TYR A 110 28.61 14.46 -5.09
N VAL A 111 27.38 14.63 -5.57
CA VAL A 111 26.90 15.91 -6.11
C VAL A 111 26.88 16.99 -5.03
N SER A 112 26.47 16.64 -3.81
CA SER A 112 26.47 17.59 -2.69
C SER A 112 27.88 18.03 -2.28
N SER A 113 28.87 17.14 -2.32
CA SER A 113 30.26 17.48 -1.98
C SER A 113 30.97 18.28 -3.07
N GLN A 114 30.60 18.06 -4.34
CA GLN A 114 31.18 18.75 -5.50
C GLN A 114 30.40 20.01 -5.89
N ALA A 115 29.40 20.41 -5.10
CA ALA A 115 28.61 21.58 -5.40
C ALA A 115 29.45 22.86 -5.26
N THR A 116 29.57 23.61 -6.36
CA THR A 116 30.30 24.88 -6.38
C THR A 116 29.55 25.94 -5.56
N GLY A 117 30.30 26.84 -4.89
CA GLY A 117 29.74 27.94 -4.11
C GLY A 117 28.88 28.95 -4.88
N ASP A 118 28.93 28.91 -6.22
CA ASP A 118 28.07 29.70 -7.10
C ASP A 118 26.69 29.05 -7.30
N VAL A 119 26.60 27.72 -7.17
CA VAL A 119 25.34 26.95 -7.25
C VAL A 119 24.71 26.81 -5.88
N LEU A 120 25.52 26.46 -4.86
CA LEU A 120 25.09 26.36 -3.47
C LEU A 120 25.87 27.38 -2.62
N PRO A 121 25.30 28.56 -2.33
CA PRO A 121 25.96 29.60 -1.54
C PRO A 121 26.35 29.15 -0.13
N ILE A 122 25.66 28.14 0.41
CA ILE A 122 25.98 27.56 1.71
C ILE A 122 27.39 26.95 1.75
N VAL A 123 27.92 26.49 0.61
CA VAL A 123 29.28 25.94 0.49
C VAL A 123 30.32 27.06 0.60
N LYS A 124 30.00 28.28 0.13
CA LYS A 124 30.90 29.44 0.21
C LYS A 124 30.97 30.04 1.62
N GLY A 125 29.89 29.89 2.39
CA GLY A 125 29.75 30.44 3.73
C GLY A 125 29.45 31.95 3.76
N PRO A 126 29.17 32.50 4.96
CA PRO A 126 28.90 33.92 5.13
C PRO A 126 30.18 34.74 4.92
N GLN A 127 30.12 35.75 4.05
CA GLN A 127 31.24 36.66 3.77
C GLN A 127 31.24 37.89 4.69
N LEU A 128 30.10 38.20 5.31
CA LEU A 128 29.91 39.37 6.16
C LEU A 128 29.99 38.97 7.65
N PRO A 129 30.42 39.91 8.52
CA PRO A 129 30.40 39.66 9.96
C PRO A 129 28.96 39.38 10.43
N PRO A 130 28.79 38.43 11.38
CA PRO A 130 27.46 38.06 11.85
C PRO A 130 26.80 39.23 12.57
N LYS A 131 25.49 39.40 12.37
CA LYS A 131 24.71 40.37 13.13
C LYS A 131 24.57 39.87 14.58
N PRO A 132 24.98 40.66 15.59
CA PRO A 132 24.82 40.25 16.99
C PRO A 132 23.33 40.12 17.34
N GLY A 133 23.01 39.11 18.14
CA GLY A 133 21.67 38.88 18.67
C GLY A 133 21.26 39.92 19.73
N PRO A 134 20.07 39.76 20.33
CA PRO A 134 19.66 40.59 21.46
C PRO A 134 20.73 40.56 22.57
N ARG A 135 20.80 41.61 23.37
CA ARG A 135 21.80 41.74 24.47
C ARG A 135 23.26 41.52 24.03
N GLY A 136 23.58 41.80 22.77
CA GLY A 136 24.93 41.72 22.21
C GLY A 136 25.45 40.30 21.94
N LYS A 137 24.74 39.24 22.38
CA LYS A 137 25.12 37.84 22.14
C LYS A 137 24.12 36.77 22.65
N ILE A 138 22.99 37.17 23.28
CA ILE A 138 22.04 36.27 23.96
C ILE A 138 20.62 36.51 23.47
#